data_AF-L1KLZ4-F1
#
_entry.id   AF-L1KLZ4-F1
#
_cell.length_a   1.000
_cell.length_b   1.000
_cell.length_c   1.000
_cell.angle_alpha   90.00
_cell.angle_beta   90.00
_cell.angle_gamma   90.00
#
_symmetry.space_group_name_H-M   'P 1'
#
loop_
_entity.id
_entity.type
_entity.pdbx_description
1 polymer ?
#
loop_
_entity_poly.entity_id
_entity_poly.type
_entity_poly.pdbx_seq_one_letter_code
_entity_poly.pdbx_strand_id
1 'polypeptide(L)'
;MVPRVGAVEEPGRGTTAAGGGTHGLGAGAGLHYRAPNASRASPAPLGLPAATAQEGVESLAAAVERLRDAVGIEPSFRTLRIDERAFLDALPQQALNAYGEQCAPANPRMPMLDDMQELMHTAYYDR
;
A
#
# COMPACT_ATOMS: atom_id res chain seq x y z
N MET A 1 -30.57 -18.71 -12.68
CA MET A 1 -30.08 -19.74 -13.63
C MET A 1 -28.87 -19.15 -14.33
N VAL A 2 -27.68 -19.36 -13.77
CA VAL A 2 -26.43 -18.77 -14.29
C VAL A 2 -25.81 -19.79 -15.25
N PRO A 3 -25.56 -19.44 -16.52
CA PRO A 3 -24.92 -20.39 -17.44
C PRO A 3 -23.44 -20.57 -17.09
N ARG A 4 -22.99 -21.83 -17.04
CA ARG A 4 -21.58 -22.22 -16.86
C ARG A 4 -20.75 -21.73 -18.04
N VAL A 5 -19.69 -20.96 -17.77
CA VAL A 5 -18.63 -20.66 -18.73
C VAL A 5 -17.73 -21.90 -18.84
N GLY A 6 -17.52 -22.34 -20.08
CA GLY A 6 -16.73 -23.51 -20.44
C GLY A 6 -15.24 -23.33 -20.17
N ALA A 7 -14.58 -24.44 -19.86
CA ALA A 7 -13.14 -24.53 -19.69
C ALA A 7 -12.42 -24.16 -20.98
N VAL A 8 -11.42 -23.29 -20.87
CA VAL A 8 -10.43 -23.02 -21.93
C VAL A 8 -9.17 -23.81 -21.56
N GLU A 9 -8.73 -24.68 -22.46
CA GLU A 9 -7.48 -25.44 -22.34
C GLU A 9 -6.27 -24.51 -22.54
N GLU A 10 -5.29 -24.60 -21.64
CA GLU A 10 -3.99 -23.93 -21.72
C GLU A 10 -2.95 -24.85 -22.38
N PRO A 11 -2.18 -24.40 -23.40
CA PRO A 11 -1.13 -25.20 -23.99
C PRO A 11 0.15 -25.16 -23.14
N GLY A 12 0.71 -26.36 -22.90
CA GLY A 12 1.84 -26.56 -22.00
C GLY A 12 3.16 -25.92 -22.41
N ARG A 13 4.00 -25.67 -21.40
CA ARG A 13 5.44 -25.44 -21.57
C ARG A 13 6.23 -25.92 -20.33
N GLY A 14 7.05 -26.93 -20.56
CA GLY A 14 8.47 -26.94 -20.21
C GLY A 14 8.87 -26.94 -18.74
N THR A 15 9.36 -28.10 -18.29
CA THR A 15 10.23 -28.29 -17.12
C THR A 15 11.55 -27.53 -17.24
N THR A 16 12.02 -26.93 -16.13
CA THR A 16 13.43 -26.94 -15.70
C THR A 16 13.54 -26.63 -14.21
N ALA A 17 14.40 -27.38 -13.53
CA ALA A 17 14.67 -27.31 -12.09
C ALA A 17 16.01 -26.62 -11.78
N ALA A 18 16.17 -26.30 -10.49
CA ALA A 18 17.40 -26.13 -9.70
C ALA A 18 17.99 -24.72 -9.51
N GLY A 19 18.32 -24.42 -8.24
CA GLY A 19 19.26 -23.37 -7.86
C GLY A 19 19.02 -22.76 -6.48
N GLY A 20 19.44 -23.45 -5.42
CA GLY A 20 19.45 -22.90 -4.05
C GLY A 20 20.58 -21.87 -3.84
N GLY A 21 20.38 -20.97 -2.89
CA GLY A 21 21.39 -20.02 -2.43
C GLY A 21 20.94 -19.27 -1.19
N THR A 22 21.40 -19.71 -0.04
CA THR A 22 21.27 -19.07 1.29
C THR A 22 22.28 -17.93 1.41
N HIS A 23 21.85 -16.71 1.77
CA HIS A 23 22.65 -15.63 2.39
C HIS A 23 21.63 -14.78 3.19
N GLY A 24 21.68 -14.65 4.51
CA GLY A 24 22.75 -14.01 5.28
C GLY A 24 22.14 -12.74 5.90
N LEU A 25 21.68 -12.85 7.15
CA LEU A 25 21.03 -11.77 7.91
C LEU A 25 22.06 -10.72 8.32
N GLY A 26 21.89 -9.47 7.87
CA GLY A 26 22.72 -8.32 8.22
C GLY A 26 21.90 -7.05 8.37
N ALA A 27 21.78 -6.60 9.63
CA ALA A 27 21.58 -5.26 10.17
C ALA A 27 20.85 -4.16 9.34
N GLY A 28 19.82 -3.57 9.99
CA GLY A 28 19.48 -2.15 9.85
C GLY A 28 18.49 -1.80 8.75
N ALA A 29 17.24 -2.26 8.87
CA ALA A 29 16.17 -1.86 7.96
C ALA A 29 15.67 -0.44 8.29
N GLY A 30 16.41 0.57 7.85
CA GLY A 30 15.78 1.84 7.49
C GLY A 30 14.78 1.54 6.37
N LEU A 31 13.52 1.94 6.54
CA LEU A 31 12.45 1.77 5.57
C LEU A 31 12.76 2.62 4.32
N HIS A 32 13.65 2.13 3.46
CA HIS A 32 13.87 2.70 2.14
C HIS A 32 12.75 2.23 1.23
N TYR A 33 11.64 2.96 1.26
CA TYR A 33 10.57 2.79 0.29
C TYR A 33 11.07 3.22 -1.09
N ARG A 34 11.40 2.26 -1.94
CA ARG A 34 11.61 2.47 -3.38
C ARG A 34 10.47 1.81 -4.11
N ALA A 35 9.48 2.59 -4.54
CA ALA A 35 8.39 2.08 -5.34
C ALA A 35 8.91 1.51 -6.67
N PRO A 36 8.67 0.21 -6.96
CA PRO A 36 9.01 -0.42 -8.22
C PRO A 36 8.68 0.42 -9.42
N ASN A 37 7.39 0.81 -9.36
CA ASN A 37 6.50 1.24 -10.44
C ASN A 37 5.14 1.75 -9.86
N ALA A 38 5.09 2.44 -8.71
CA ALA A 38 3.81 2.78 -8.05
C ALA A 38 3.28 4.20 -8.40
N SER A 39 2.06 4.23 -8.95
CA SER A 39 1.18 5.37 -9.29
C SER A 39 1.74 6.44 -10.26
N ARG A 40 1.14 6.53 -11.45
CA ARG A 40 1.32 7.64 -12.42
C ARG A 40 0.60 8.92 -11.98
N ALA A 41 0.55 9.23 -10.68
CA ALA A 41 0.17 10.57 -10.26
C ALA A 41 1.36 11.47 -10.58
N SER A 42 1.41 11.98 -11.81
CA SER A 42 2.46 12.91 -12.20
C SER A 42 2.23 14.22 -11.43
N PRO A 43 3.18 14.70 -10.62
CA PRO A 43 3.13 16.04 -10.03
C PRO A 43 3.10 17.17 -11.07
N ALA A 44 3.50 16.91 -12.32
CA ALA A 44 3.67 17.94 -13.34
C ALA A 44 2.37 18.68 -13.75
N PRO A 45 1.22 18.03 -14.00
CA PRO A 45 -0.04 18.74 -14.26
C PRO A 45 -0.58 19.51 -13.05
N LEU A 46 -0.13 19.18 -11.84
CA LEU A 46 -0.47 19.87 -10.60
C LEU A 46 0.48 21.05 -10.30
N GLY A 47 1.50 21.27 -11.13
CA GLY A 47 2.51 22.31 -10.92
C GLY A 47 3.42 22.08 -9.71
N LEU A 48 3.57 20.83 -9.27
CA LEU A 48 4.37 20.48 -8.09
C LEU A 48 5.85 20.19 -8.47
N PRO A 49 6.82 20.51 -7.59
CA PRO A 49 8.24 20.17 -7.80
C PRO A 49 8.46 18.67 -8.01
N ALA A 50 9.26 18.30 -9.00
CA ALA A 50 9.47 16.90 -9.39
C ALA A 50 10.70 16.71 -10.29
N ALA A 51 11.81 17.39 -9.99
CA ALA A 51 13.07 17.20 -10.70
C ALA A 51 13.62 15.77 -10.53
N THR A 52 13.22 15.07 -9.46
CA THR A 52 13.45 13.62 -9.28
C THR A 52 12.16 12.89 -8.94
N ALA A 53 12.14 11.56 -9.15
CA ALA A 53 10.99 10.74 -8.76
C ALA A 53 10.70 10.84 -7.25
N GLN A 54 11.74 10.90 -6.42
CA GLN A 54 11.61 11.04 -4.97
C GLN A 54 10.98 12.39 -4.60
N GLU A 55 11.49 13.48 -5.17
CA GLU A 55 10.93 14.82 -4.96
C GLU A 55 9.47 14.89 -5.42
N GLY A 56 9.13 14.22 -6.53
CA GLY A 56 7.75 14.14 -7.01
C GLY A 56 6.79 13.42 -6.06
N VAL A 57 7.25 12.38 -5.37
CA VAL A 57 6.46 11.66 -4.35
C VAL A 57 6.30 12.54 -3.11
N GLU A 58 7.38 13.15 -2.63
CA GLU A 58 7.36 14.00 -1.44
C GLU A 58 6.50 15.26 -1.66
N SER A 59 6.60 15.90 -2.82
CA SER A 59 5.82 17.10 -3.15
C SER A 59 4.33 16.81 -3.30
N LEU A 60 3.97 15.65 -3.86
CA LEU A 60 2.60 15.18 -3.95
C LEU A 60 2.03 14.85 -2.57
N ALA A 61 2.75 14.11 -1.74
CA ALA A 61 2.34 13.81 -0.37
C ALA A 61 2.08 15.10 0.41
N ALA A 62 3.02 16.04 0.39
CA ALA A 62 2.86 17.33 1.05
C ALA A 62 1.68 18.16 0.50
N ALA A 63 1.37 18.04 -0.79
CA ALA A 63 0.21 18.72 -1.39
C ALA A 63 -1.12 18.12 -0.91
N VAL A 64 -1.20 16.80 -0.77
CA VAL A 64 -2.37 16.11 -0.21
C VAL A 64 -2.59 16.51 1.26
N GLU A 65 -1.52 16.56 2.06
CA GLU A 65 -1.57 17.02 3.46
C GLU A 65 -2.07 18.45 3.58
N ARG A 66 -1.55 19.38 2.77
CA ARG A 66 -2.05 20.77 2.74
C ARG A 66 -3.52 20.85 2.32
N LEU A 67 -3.94 20.02 1.37
CA LEU A 67 -5.33 19.97 0.93
C LEU A 67 -6.23 19.47 2.07
N ARG A 68 -5.84 18.38 2.74
CA ARG A 68 -6.55 17.82 3.90
C ARG A 68 -6.82 18.90 4.94
N ASP A 69 -5.77 19.64 5.32
CA ASP A 69 -5.87 20.71 6.31
C ASP A 69 -6.79 21.86 5.82
N ALA A 70 -6.66 22.25 4.54
CA ALA A 70 -7.47 23.32 3.95
C ALA A 70 -8.97 23.00 3.90
N VAL A 71 -9.34 21.71 3.80
CA VAL A 71 -10.74 21.26 3.83
C VAL A 71 -11.20 20.80 5.21
N GLY A 72 -10.35 20.91 6.24
CA GLY A 72 -10.69 20.61 7.63
C GLY A 72 -10.88 19.12 7.93
N ILE A 73 -10.14 18.24 7.26
CA ILE A 73 -10.11 16.80 7.59
C ILE A 73 -9.02 16.55 8.64
N GLU A 74 -9.35 15.77 9.67
CA GLU A 74 -8.43 15.38 10.72
C GLU A 74 -7.27 14.52 10.20
N PRO A 75 -6.03 14.71 10.72
CA PRO A 75 -4.85 14.02 10.21
C PRO A 75 -4.79 12.54 10.60
N SER A 76 -5.57 12.10 11.59
CA SER A 76 -5.47 10.74 12.10
C SER A 76 -6.74 10.20 12.76
N PHE A 77 -6.82 8.87 12.88
CA PHE A 77 -7.91 8.24 13.63
C PHE A 77 -7.93 8.63 15.11
N ARG A 78 -6.75 8.93 15.70
CA ARG A 78 -6.68 9.43 17.08
C ARG A 78 -7.29 10.81 17.24
N THR A 79 -7.08 11.72 16.29
CA THR A 79 -7.67 13.07 16.33
C THR A 79 -9.19 13.03 16.13
N LEU A 80 -9.71 12.01 15.43
CA LEU A 80 -11.13 11.65 15.37
C LEU A 80 -11.68 11.00 16.65
N ARG A 81 -10.86 10.85 17.71
CA ARG A 81 -11.24 10.29 19.02
C ARG A 81 -11.71 8.82 18.96
N ILE A 82 -11.18 8.05 18.02
CA ILE A 82 -11.35 6.60 18.01
C ILE A 82 -10.57 6.02 19.19
N ASP A 83 -11.21 5.19 20.01
CA ASP A 83 -10.57 4.55 21.16
C ASP A 83 -9.38 3.70 20.72
N GLU A 84 -8.22 3.92 21.34
CA GLU A 84 -6.95 3.31 20.94
C GLU A 84 -7.00 1.80 21.09
N ARG A 85 -7.56 1.30 22.21
CA ARG A 85 -7.63 -0.12 22.46
C ARG A 85 -8.57 -0.81 21.48
N ALA A 86 -9.76 -0.24 21.29
CA ALA A 86 -10.73 -0.76 20.32
C ALA A 86 -10.15 -0.79 18.89
N PHE A 87 -9.38 0.23 18.51
CA PHE A 87 -8.69 0.26 17.22
C PHE A 87 -7.64 -0.84 17.09
N LEU A 88 -6.73 -0.94 18.06
CA LEU A 88 -5.64 -1.93 18.06
C LEU A 88 -6.18 -3.37 18.11
N ASP A 89 -7.23 -3.62 18.89
CA ASP A 89 -7.88 -4.93 18.97
C ASP A 89 -8.56 -5.32 17.64
N ALA A 90 -9.00 -4.33 16.84
CA ALA A 90 -9.65 -4.55 15.55
C ALA A 90 -8.67 -4.67 14.36
N LEU A 91 -7.42 -4.19 14.50
CA LEU A 91 -6.44 -4.10 13.40
C LEU A 91 -6.27 -5.40 12.59
N PRO A 92 -6.08 -6.59 13.21
CA PRO A 92 -5.88 -7.81 12.45
C PRO A 92 -7.08 -8.15 11.55
N GLN A 93 -8.30 -7.93 12.06
CA GLN A 93 -9.52 -8.18 11.28
C GLN A 93 -9.70 -7.13 10.18
N GLN A 94 -9.38 -5.86 10.44
CA GLN A 94 -9.45 -4.81 9.41
C GLN A 94 -8.46 -5.06 8.27
N ALA A 95 -7.25 -5.54 8.57
CA ALA A 95 -6.28 -5.91 7.54
C ALA A 95 -6.78 -7.08 6.66
N LEU A 96 -7.41 -8.10 7.27
CA LEU A 96 -8.05 -9.19 6.52
C LEU A 96 -9.20 -8.70 5.63
N ASN A 97 -10.03 -7.79 6.14
CA ASN A 97 -11.11 -7.19 5.36
C ASN A 97 -10.55 -6.43 4.15
N ALA A 98 -9.55 -5.57 4.38
CA ALA A 98 -8.90 -4.79 3.32
C ALA A 98 -8.22 -5.68 2.27
N TYR A 99 -7.63 -6.81 2.69
CA TYR A 99 -7.07 -7.81 1.76
C TYR A 99 -8.15 -8.41 0.85
N GLY A 100 -9.34 -8.67 1.39
CA GLY A 100 -10.46 -9.30 0.69
C GLY A 100 -11.28 -8.36 -0.19
N GLU A 101 -10.99 -7.05 -0.17
CA GLU A 101 -11.68 -6.08 -1.01
C GLU A 101 -11.38 -6.30 -2.49
N GLN A 102 -12.40 -6.10 -3.34
CA GLN A 102 -12.27 -6.30 -4.78
C GLN A 102 -11.28 -5.34 -5.44
N CYS A 103 -10.93 -4.25 -4.75
CA CYS A 103 -9.94 -3.29 -5.21
C CYS A 103 -8.49 -3.74 -4.93
N ALA A 104 -8.25 -4.65 -3.97
CA ALA A 104 -6.91 -5.08 -3.57
C ALA A 104 -6.06 -5.63 -4.73
N PRO A 105 -6.60 -6.42 -5.69
CA PRO A 105 -5.83 -6.90 -6.84
C PRO A 105 -5.36 -5.80 -7.81
N ALA A 106 -5.99 -4.62 -7.79
CA ALA A 106 -5.60 -3.50 -8.64
C ALA A 106 -4.48 -2.64 -8.02
N ASN A 107 -4.13 -2.86 -6.75
CA ASN A 107 -3.04 -2.15 -6.10
C ASN A 107 -1.71 -2.53 -6.77
N PRO A 108 -0.89 -1.56 -7.23
CA PRO A 108 0.38 -1.86 -7.92
C PRO A 108 1.39 -2.63 -7.05
N ARG A 109 1.19 -2.67 -5.73
CA ARG A 109 1.90 -3.53 -4.78
C ARG A 109 0.91 -4.52 -4.18
N MET A 110 1.24 -5.81 -4.17
CA MET A 110 0.43 -6.80 -3.47
C MET A 110 0.35 -6.44 -1.97
N PRO A 111 -0.86 -6.26 -1.40
CA PRO A 111 -1.01 -5.83 -0.02
C PRO A 111 -0.73 -7.01 0.92
N MET A 112 0.42 -6.99 1.58
CA MET A 112 0.74 -7.95 2.64
C MET A 112 -0.01 -7.59 3.92
N LEU A 113 -0.49 -8.57 4.67
CA LEU A 113 -1.28 -8.33 5.90
C LEU A 113 -0.51 -7.50 6.93
N ASP A 114 0.79 -7.75 7.09
CA ASP A 114 1.65 -7.00 8.01
C ASP A 114 1.83 -5.54 7.57
N ASP A 115 2.08 -5.31 6.27
CA ASP A 115 2.16 -3.95 5.70
C ASP A 115 0.85 -3.16 5.92
N MET A 116 -0.30 -3.81 5.76
CA MET A 116 -1.59 -3.15 5.98
C MET A 116 -1.81 -2.79 7.44
N GLN A 117 -1.46 -3.67 8.38
CA GLN A 117 -1.53 -3.36 9.81
C GLN A 117 -0.59 -2.21 10.16
N GLU A 118 0.62 -2.18 9.61
CA GLU A 118 1.57 -1.08 9.80
C GLU A 118 1.01 0.24 9.26
N LEU A 119 0.47 0.26 8.03
CA LEU A 119 -0.16 1.46 7.44
C LEU A 119 -1.34 1.97 8.28
N MET A 120 -2.22 1.08 8.73
CA MET A 120 -3.36 1.44 9.58
C MET A 120 -2.90 1.97 10.94
N HIS A 121 -1.88 1.34 11.54
CA HIS A 121 -1.26 1.82 12.77
C HIS A 121 -0.65 3.21 12.57
N THR A 122 0.08 3.44 11.48
CA THR A 122 0.62 4.75 11.13
C THR A 122 -0.47 5.82 10.98
N ALA A 123 -1.58 5.49 10.30
CA ALA A 123 -2.74 6.39 10.17
C ALA A 123 -3.45 6.69 11.50
N TYR A 124 -3.31 5.84 12.51
CA TYR A 124 -3.85 6.13 13.84
C TYR A 124 -3.06 7.21 14.57
N TYR A 125 -1.74 7.21 14.43
CA TYR A 125 -0.85 8.08 15.22
C TYR A 125 -0.22 9.24 14.44
N ASP A 126 -0.48 9.36 13.14
CA ASP A 126 0.08 10.41 12.27
C ASP A 126 1.62 10.36 12.18
N ARG A 127 2.16 9.25 11.64
CA ARG A 127 3.62 8.99 11.62
C ARG A 127 4.21 8.76 10.23
#